data_AF-A0A091E7R6-F1
#
_entry.id   AF-A0A091E7R6-F1
#
_cell.length_a   1.000
_cell.length_b   1.000
_cell.length_c   1.000
_cell.angle_alpha   90.00
_cell.angle_beta   90.00
_cell.angle_gamma   90.00
#
_symmetry.space_group_name_H-M   'P 1'
#
loop_
_entity.id
_entity.type
_entity.pdbx_description
1 polymer ?
#
loop_
_entity_poly.entity_id
_entity_poly.type
_entity_poly.pdbx_seq_one_letter_code
_entity_poly.pdbx_strand_id
1 'polypeptide(L)'
;WDLPFLAFLVEVLRCLDLSKHGNSVLEIMSRYLQSECRERHLLALRGLVVLSKDPVLARRMCSLSRRLVELLGDADGYAISMTLSVLTNMLENEYIVISSTTAPKLAEALLPLFDNDDSHVQLLSIDLFFKVMDLVVDEGIKPLKRIVSQSLLPLLFHCHDE
;
A
#
# COMPACT_ATOMS: atom_id res chain seq x y z
N TRP A 1 -11.74 -25.36 -5.07
CA TRP A 1 -11.63 -25.50 -3.60
C TRP A 1 -10.75 -24.43 -2.97
N ASP A 2 -9.85 -23.82 -3.75
CA ASP A 2 -8.90 -22.81 -3.29
C ASP A 2 -9.53 -21.52 -2.74
N LEU A 3 -10.65 -21.06 -3.32
CA LEU A 3 -11.28 -19.81 -2.89
C LEU A 3 -11.88 -19.91 -1.47
N PRO A 4 -12.70 -20.93 -1.13
CA PRO A 4 -13.12 -21.16 0.26
C PRO A 4 -11.95 -21.34 1.24
N PHE A 5 -10.91 -22.05 0.84
CA PHE A 5 -9.70 -22.21 1.66
C PHE A 5 -9.02 -20.86 1.93
N LEU A 6 -8.81 -20.05 0.88
CA LEU A 6 -8.18 -18.74 0.99
C LEU A 6 -9.01 -17.80 1.87
N ALA A 7 -10.33 -17.79 1.69
CA ALA A 7 -11.24 -17.00 2.51
C ALA A 7 -11.13 -17.40 3.99
N PHE A 8 -11.19 -18.71 4.29
CA PHE A 8 -11.01 -19.20 5.66
C PHE A 8 -9.64 -18.82 6.22
N LEU A 9 -8.57 -19.00 5.45
CA LEU A 9 -7.20 -18.67 5.86
C LEU A 9 -7.08 -17.20 6.26
N VAL A 10 -7.61 -16.28 5.45
CA VAL A 10 -7.58 -14.83 5.73
C VAL A 10 -8.28 -14.48 7.04
N GLU A 11 -9.43 -15.10 7.32
CA GLU A 11 -10.19 -14.83 8.56
C GLU A 11 -9.47 -15.34 9.80
N VAL A 12 -8.74 -16.46 9.72
CA VAL A 12 -8.04 -17.04 10.87
C VAL A 12 -6.61 -16.50 11.06
N LEU A 13 -6.09 -15.63 10.18
CA LEU A 13 -4.72 -15.12 10.28
C LEU A 13 -4.39 -14.50 11.63
N ARG A 14 -5.35 -13.79 12.22
CA ARG A 14 -5.19 -13.14 13.53
C ARG A 14 -5.03 -14.14 14.68
N CYS A 15 -5.43 -15.38 14.46
CA CYS A 15 -5.31 -16.47 15.43
C CYS A 15 -4.07 -17.35 15.18
N LEU A 16 -3.36 -17.15 14.07
CA LEU A 16 -2.17 -17.94 13.72
C LEU A 16 -0.91 -17.36 14.37
N ASP A 17 0.00 -18.27 14.75
CA ASP A 17 1.35 -17.91 15.14
C ASP A 17 2.16 -17.51 13.89
N LEU A 18 2.19 -16.21 13.59
CA LEU A 18 2.88 -15.65 12.45
C LEU A 18 4.40 -15.83 12.51
N SER A 19 4.98 -16.07 13.70
CA SER A 19 6.41 -16.39 13.83
C SER A 19 6.77 -17.71 13.16
N LYS A 20 5.82 -18.66 13.14
CA LYS A 20 5.99 -20.00 12.53
C LYS A 20 5.46 -20.06 11.11
N HIS A 21 4.25 -19.54 10.89
CA HIS A 21 3.52 -19.75 9.63
C HIS A 21 3.56 -18.54 8.69
N GLY A 22 4.01 -17.38 9.17
CA GLY A 22 3.91 -16.11 8.44
C GLY A 22 4.57 -16.14 7.06
N ASN A 23 5.69 -16.85 6.91
CA ASN A 23 6.37 -16.97 5.61
C ASN A 23 5.57 -17.78 4.59
N SER A 24 5.03 -18.92 5.02
CA SER A 24 4.20 -19.76 4.14
C SER A 24 2.92 -19.03 3.75
N VAL A 25 2.30 -18.32 4.70
CA VAL A 25 1.12 -17.50 4.41
C VAL A 25 1.48 -16.36 3.46
N LEU A 26 2.59 -15.65 3.67
CA LEU A 26 3.04 -14.58 2.78
C LEU A 26 3.27 -15.09 1.35
N GLU A 27 3.87 -16.27 1.20
CA GLU A 27 4.06 -16.89 -0.12
C GLU A 27 2.72 -17.21 -0.80
N ILE A 28 1.76 -17.76 -0.04
CA ILE A 28 0.40 -18.04 -0.52
C ILE A 28 -0.29 -16.76 -0.98
N MET A 29 -0.27 -15.71 -0.15
CA MET A 29 -0.90 -14.42 -0.50
C MET A 29 -0.22 -13.78 -1.71
N SER A 30 1.11 -13.81 -1.78
CA SER A 30 1.87 -13.28 -2.92
C SER A 30 1.50 -13.96 -4.23
N ARG A 31 1.26 -15.27 -4.20
CA ARG A 31 0.82 -16.05 -5.38
C ARG A 31 -0.60 -15.65 -5.81
N TYR A 32 -1.53 -15.53 -4.86
CA TYR A 32 -2.91 -15.17 -5.17
C TYR A 32 -3.09 -13.70 -5.54
N LEU A 33 -2.17 -12.81 -5.15
CA LEU A 33 -2.13 -11.42 -5.61
C LEU A 33 -1.91 -11.31 -7.14
N GLN A 34 -1.30 -12.32 -7.75
CA GLN A 34 -1.11 -12.39 -9.21
C GLN A 34 -2.28 -13.05 -9.94
N SER A 35 -3.36 -13.43 -9.25
CA SER A 35 -4.51 -14.07 -9.87
C SER A 35 -5.36 -13.07 -10.65
N GLU A 36 -5.84 -13.48 -11.84
CA GLU A 36 -6.85 -12.74 -12.61
C GLU A 36 -8.26 -12.77 -11.96
N CYS A 37 -8.48 -13.67 -10.98
CA CYS A 37 -9.73 -13.74 -10.24
C CYS A 37 -9.77 -12.67 -9.16
N ARG A 38 -10.67 -11.69 -9.34
CA ARG A 38 -10.84 -10.54 -8.43
C ARG A 38 -11.02 -10.96 -6.98
N GLU A 39 -11.82 -11.98 -6.70
CA GLU A 39 -12.06 -12.44 -5.33
C GLU A 39 -10.80 -12.97 -4.67
N ARG A 40 -9.98 -13.75 -5.40
CA ARG A 40 -8.69 -14.25 -4.89
C ARG A 40 -7.71 -13.11 -4.69
N HIS A 41 -7.66 -12.18 -5.64
CA HIS A 41 -6.83 -11.00 -5.56
C HIS A 41 -7.16 -10.16 -4.32
N LEU A 42 -8.44 -9.87 -4.09
CA LEU A 42 -8.89 -9.10 -2.92
C LEU A 42 -8.63 -9.84 -1.61
N LEU A 43 -8.87 -11.15 -1.55
CA LEU A 43 -8.56 -11.95 -0.36
C LEU A 43 -7.05 -11.96 -0.07
N ALA A 44 -6.22 -12.05 -1.12
CA ALA A 44 -4.77 -11.93 -0.97
C ALA A 44 -4.38 -10.58 -0.38
N LEU A 45 -4.90 -9.47 -0.92
CA LEU A 45 -4.68 -8.12 -0.37
C LEU A 45 -5.12 -8.03 1.10
N ARG A 46 -6.31 -8.52 1.46
CA ARG A 46 -6.78 -8.57 2.86
C ARG A 46 -5.80 -9.32 3.75
N GLY A 47 -5.27 -10.46 3.28
CA GLY A 47 -4.25 -11.21 3.99
C GLY A 47 -2.96 -10.39 4.19
N LEU A 48 -2.47 -9.73 3.13
CA LEU A 48 -1.29 -8.88 3.18
C LEU A 48 -1.44 -7.68 4.13
N VAL A 49 -2.64 -7.11 4.27
CA VAL A 49 -2.93 -6.07 5.27
C VAL A 49 -2.68 -6.58 6.69
N VAL A 50 -3.02 -7.84 6.99
CA VAL A 50 -2.76 -8.44 8.31
C VAL A 50 -1.27 -8.71 8.50
N LEU A 51 -0.62 -9.32 7.50
CA LEU A 51 0.79 -9.71 7.60
C LEU A 51 1.73 -8.50 7.68
N SER A 52 1.43 -7.42 6.97
CA SER A 52 2.25 -6.20 6.95
C SER A 52 2.33 -5.49 8.31
N LYS A 53 1.44 -5.78 9.25
CA LYS A 53 1.52 -5.24 10.62
C LYS A 53 2.67 -5.84 11.43
N ASP A 54 3.16 -7.01 11.04
CA ASP A 54 4.37 -7.59 11.61
C ASP A 54 5.61 -7.00 10.89
N PRO A 55 6.55 -6.35 11.60
CA PRO A 55 7.71 -5.72 10.96
C PRO A 55 8.59 -6.72 10.18
N VAL A 56 8.74 -7.96 10.65
CA VAL A 56 9.57 -8.96 9.97
C VAL A 56 8.95 -9.39 8.65
N LEU A 57 7.63 -9.57 8.61
CA LEU A 57 6.89 -9.89 7.39
C LEU A 57 6.79 -8.68 6.45
N ALA A 58 6.54 -7.48 6.96
CA ALA A 58 6.56 -6.23 6.18
C ALA A 58 7.88 -6.05 5.42
N ARG A 59 9.03 -6.28 6.08
CA ARG A 59 10.34 -6.21 5.40
C ARG A 59 10.45 -7.20 4.25
N ARG A 60 9.91 -8.42 4.40
CA ARG A 60 9.93 -9.45 3.35
C ARG A 60 9.03 -9.08 2.16
N MET A 61 8.01 -8.25 2.39
CA MET A 61 7.09 -7.76 1.36
C MET A 61 7.72 -6.70 0.45
N CYS A 62 8.93 -6.20 0.70
CA CYS A 62 9.62 -5.25 -0.18
C CYS A 62 9.72 -5.74 -1.64
N SER A 63 9.80 -7.05 -1.87
CA SER A 63 9.78 -7.66 -3.21
C SER A 63 8.46 -7.44 -3.96
N LEU A 64 7.37 -7.19 -3.24
CA LEU A 64 6.03 -6.90 -3.78
C LEU A 64 5.81 -5.40 -4.06
N SER A 65 6.72 -4.53 -3.62
CA SER A 65 6.57 -3.05 -3.70
C SER A 65 6.13 -2.57 -5.08
N ARG A 66 6.79 -3.02 -6.14
CA ARG A 66 6.43 -2.66 -7.52
C ARG A 66 4.98 -3.03 -7.84
N ARG A 67 4.58 -4.26 -7.54
CA ARG A 67 3.23 -4.75 -7.82
C ARG A 67 2.18 -3.98 -7.00
N LEU A 68 2.47 -3.68 -5.75
CA LEU A 68 1.60 -2.88 -4.89
C LEU A 68 1.42 -1.46 -5.45
N VAL A 69 2.50 -0.82 -5.91
CA VAL A 69 2.40 0.51 -6.55
C VAL A 69 1.57 0.46 -7.84
N GLU A 70 1.72 -0.58 -8.65
CA GLU A 70 0.89 -0.78 -9.86
C GLU A 70 -0.60 -0.89 -9.52
N LEU A 71 -0.96 -1.51 -8.40
CA LEU A 71 -2.36 -1.67 -7.96
C LEU A 71 -3.03 -0.37 -7.52
N LEU A 72 -2.28 0.71 -7.28
CA LEU A 72 -2.87 2.02 -7.00
C LEU A 72 -3.55 2.63 -8.23
N GLY A 73 -3.17 2.22 -9.45
CA GLY A 73 -3.71 2.79 -10.70
C GLY A 73 -4.78 1.97 -11.41
N ASP A 74 -5.01 0.72 -11.00
CA ASP A 74 -5.82 -0.27 -11.77
C ASP A 74 -6.92 -0.94 -10.94
N ALA A 75 -7.15 -0.48 -9.70
CA ALA A 75 -8.01 -1.18 -8.76
C ALA A 75 -9.24 -0.37 -8.32
N ASP A 76 -10.29 -1.06 -7.88
CA ASP A 76 -11.44 -0.41 -7.24
C ASP A 76 -11.04 0.23 -5.90
N GLY A 77 -11.84 1.19 -5.39
CA GLY A 77 -11.51 1.95 -4.17
C GLY A 77 -11.20 1.07 -2.95
N TYR A 78 -11.84 -0.10 -2.84
CA TYR A 78 -11.58 -1.04 -1.76
C TYR A 78 -10.19 -1.70 -1.88
N ALA A 79 -9.81 -2.14 -3.08
CA ALA A 79 -8.48 -2.66 -3.35
C ALA A 79 -7.39 -1.58 -3.19
N ILE A 80 -7.67 -0.34 -3.59
CA ILE A 80 -6.76 0.80 -3.38
C ILE A 80 -6.54 1.03 -1.88
N SER A 81 -7.61 1.12 -1.08
CA SER A 81 -7.51 1.31 0.38
C SER A 81 -6.66 0.21 1.05
N MET A 82 -6.85 -1.06 0.66
CA MET A 82 -6.02 -2.15 1.17
C MET A 82 -4.57 -2.04 0.74
N THR A 83 -4.31 -1.65 -0.51
CA THR A 83 -2.96 -1.48 -1.05
C THR A 83 -2.22 -0.34 -0.33
N LEU A 84 -2.89 0.80 -0.12
CA LEU A 84 -2.39 1.92 0.68
C LEU A 84 -2.05 1.45 2.10
N SER A 85 -2.96 0.71 2.75
CA SER A 85 -2.74 0.17 4.09
C SER A 85 -1.51 -0.74 4.17
N VAL A 86 -1.30 -1.61 3.17
CA VAL A 86 -0.12 -2.47 3.10
C VAL A 86 1.16 -1.64 2.96
N LEU A 87 1.18 -0.66 2.04
CA LEU A 87 2.34 0.21 1.83
C LEU A 87 2.65 1.04 3.09
N THR A 88 1.64 1.61 3.74
CA THR A 88 1.80 2.35 5.00
C THR A 88 2.41 1.46 6.09
N ASN A 89 1.88 0.26 6.30
CA ASN A 89 2.42 -0.68 7.29
C ASN A 89 3.85 -1.10 6.96
N MET A 90 4.17 -1.31 5.68
CA MET A 90 5.55 -1.58 5.26
C MET A 90 6.45 -0.43 5.68
N LEU A 91 6.06 0.81 5.40
CA LEU A 91 6.83 2.00 5.75
C LEU A 91 6.82 2.34 7.25
N GLU A 92 5.97 1.74 8.10
CA GLU A 92 6.09 1.87 9.58
C GLU A 92 7.33 1.18 10.12
N ASN A 93 7.94 0.31 9.32
CA ASN A 93 9.12 -0.42 9.70
C ASN A 93 10.33 0.53 9.78
N GLU A 94 10.83 0.77 10.99
CA GLU A 94 11.97 1.66 11.30
C GLU A 94 13.27 1.37 10.50
N TYR A 95 13.37 0.18 9.90
CA TYR A 95 14.53 -0.21 9.09
C TYR A 95 14.36 0.10 7.60
N ILE A 96 13.20 0.62 7.19
CA ILE A 96 12.96 1.01 5.80
C ILE A 96 13.35 2.46 5.59
N VAL A 97 14.24 2.65 4.63
CA VAL A 97 14.59 3.96 4.07
C VAL A 97 14.21 3.94 2.59
N ILE A 98 13.58 5.00 2.11
CA ILE A 98 13.16 5.09 0.72
C ILE A 98 14.29 5.72 -0.10
N SER A 99 14.71 5.03 -1.16
CA SER A 99 15.73 5.56 -2.06
C SER A 99 15.24 6.82 -2.77
N SER A 100 16.18 7.71 -3.11
CA SER A 100 15.90 8.92 -3.92
C SER A 100 15.29 8.62 -5.29
N THR A 101 15.40 7.38 -5.78
CA THR A 101 14.81 6.93 -7.05
C THR A 101 13.43 6.27 -6.91
N THR A 102 13.10 5.77 -5.72
CA THR A 102 11.83 5.09 -5.42
C THR A 102 10.79 6.08 -4.92
N ALA A 103 11.20 7.03 -4.07
CA ALA A 103 10.31 8.01 -3.46
C ALA A 103 9.48 8.80 -4.50
N PRO A 104 10.09 9.38 -5.56
CA PRO A 104 9.30 10.11 -6.56
C PRO A 104 8.27 9.24 -7.28
N LYS A 105 8.59 7.98 -7.59
CA LYS A 105 7.67 7.07 -8.28
C LYS A 105 6.45 6.72 -7.43
N LEU A 106 6.68 6.46 -6.14
CA LEU A 106 5.60 6.19 -5.21
C LEU A 106 4.76 7.47 -5.00
N ALA A 107 5.40 8.62 -4.81
CA ALA A 107 4.72 9.90 -4.67
C ALA A 107 3.85 10.22 -5.90
N GLU A 108 4.38 10.05 -7.11
CA GLU A 108 3.64 10.25 -8.37
C GLU A 108 2.43 9.31 -8.48
N ALA A 109 2.55 8.05 -8.07
CA ALA A 109 1.44 7.09 -8.07
C ALA A 109 0.32 7.45 -7.07
N LEU A 110 0.63 8.23 -6.03
CA LEU A 110 -0.35 8.66 -5.03
C LEU A 110 -1.11 9.91 -5.44
N LEU A 111 -0.55 10.77 -6.30
CA LEU A 111 -1.17 12.06 -6.67
C LEU A 111 -2.60 11.94 -7.19
N PRO A 112 -2.94 11.00 -8.10
CA PRO A 112 -4.30 10.89 -8.61
C PRO A 112 -5.31 10.49 -7.52
N LEU A 113 -4.84 9.90 -6.41
CA LEU A 113 -5.70 9.44 -5.32
C LEU A 113 -6.11 10.57 -4.37
N PHE A 114 -5.47 11.74 -4.44
CA PHE A 114 -5.85 12.89 -3.62
C PHE A 114 -7.21 13.48 -4.03
N ASP A 115 -7.62 13.22 -5.26
CA ASP A 115 -8.89 13.67 -5.87
C ASP A 115 -9.90 12.52 -6.00
N ASN A 116 -9.71 11.43 -5.24
CA ASN A 116 -10.56 10.25 -5.34
C ASN A 116 -11.94 10.47 -4.70
N ASP A 117 -13.03 10.02 -5.30
CA ASP A 117 -14.38 10.17 -4.71
C ASP A 117 -14.53 9.53 -3.31
N ASP A 118 -13.71 8.53 -2.99
CA ASP A 118 -13.67 7.92 -1.66
C ASP A 118 -12.73 8.69 -0.72
N SER A 119 -13.33 9.45 0.21
CA SER A 119 -12.61 10.20 1.25
C SER A 119 -11.63 9.35 2.08
N HIS A 120 -11.89 8.05 2.26
CA HIS A 120 -10.98 7.17 2.99
C HIS A 120 -9.70 6.90 2.16
N VAL A 121 -9.84 6.71 0.85
CA VAL A 121 -8.70 6.56 -0.08
C VAL A 121 -7.91 7.86 -0.16
N GLN A 122 -8.58 9.02 -0.23
CA GLN A 122 -7.91 10.33 -0.19
C GLN A 122 -7.03 10.47 1.06
N LEU A 123 -7.60 10.28 2.25
CA LEU A 123 -6.87 10.44 3.52
C LEU A 123 -5.70 9.47 3.63
N LEU A 124 -5.88 8.19 3.28
CA LEU A 124 -4.80 7.20 3.31
C LEU A 124 -3.67 7.53 2.33
N SER A 125 -4.00 8.04 1.14
CA SER A 125 -2.99 8.37 0.14
C SER A 125 -2.19 9.61 0.52
N ILE A 126 -2.82 10.63 1.12
CA ILE A 126 -2.15 11.82 1.64
C ILE A 126 -1.22 11.45 2.81
N ASP A 127 -1.71 10.65 3.76
CA ASP A 127 -0.90 10.18 4.90
C ASP A 127 0.34 9.41 4.42
N LEU A 128 0.14 8.46 3.51
CA LEU A 128 1.24 7.71 2.91
C LEU A 128 2.23 8.62 2.16
N PHE A 129 1.75 9.64 1.47
CA PHE A 129 2.61 10.59 0.77
C PHE A 129 3.53 11.35 1.74
N PHE A 130 2.99 11.89 2.83
CA PHE A 130 3.81 12.57 3.84
C PHE A 130 4.82 11.62 4.47
N LYS A 131 4.43 10.38 4.73
CA LYS A 131 5.34 9.36 5.21
C LYS A 131 6.48 9.05 4.24
N VAL A 132 6.22 9.09 2.94
CA VAL A 132 7.28 8.97 1.91
C VAL A 132 8.24 10.15 1.97
N MET A 133 7.75 11.36 2.25
CA MET A 133 8.60 12.54 2.46
C MET A 133 9.47 12.43 3.71
N ASP A 134 8.95 11.85 4.78
CA ASP A 134 9.69 11.70 6.04
C ASP A 134 10.77 10.62 5.96
N LEU A 135 10.58 9.59 5.11
CA LEU A 135 11.47 8.43 5.00
C LEU A 135 12.43 8.49 3.81
N VAL A 136 12.32 9.49 2.93
CA VAL A 136 13.25 9.64 1.81
C VAL A 136 14.58 10.20 2.29
N VAL A 137 15.68 9.71 1.73
CA VAL A 137 17.00 10.34 1.92
C VAL A 137 17.02 11.79 1.41
N ASP A 138 17.90 12.62 1.97
CA ASP A 138 17.95 14.08 1.70
C ASP A 138 17.96 14.43 0.19
N GLU A 139 18.66 13.64 -0.63
CA GLU A 139 18.73 13.85 -2.08
C GLU A 139 17.37 13.70 -2.77
N GLY A 140 16.44 12.92 -2.18
CA GLY A 140 15.10 12.69 -2.70
C GLY A 140 14.04 13.71 -2.24
N ILE A 141 14.34 14.58 -1.27
CA ILE A 141 13.38 15.57 -0.75
C ILE A 141 13.02 16.62 -1.81
N LYS A 142 14.01 17.08 -2.61
CA LYS A 142 13.80 18.15 -3.59
C LYS A 142 12.78 17.78 -4.69
N PRO A 143 12.86 16.59 -5.31
CA PRO A 143 11.81 16.09 -6.21
C PRO A 143 10.42 16.06 -5.57
N LEU A 144 10.30 15.58 -4.32
CA LEU A 144 9.02 15.47 -3.63
C LEU A 144 8.38 16.85 -3.36
N LYS A 145 9.18 17.87 -3.00
CA LYS A 145 8.67 19.24 -2.82
C LYS A 145 8.03 19.80 -4.09
N ARG A 146 8.60 19.50 -5.27
CA ARG A 146 8.00 19.89 -6.56
C ARG A 146 6.67 19.20 -6.76
N ILE A 147 6.58 17.91 -6.45
CA ILE A 147 5.35 17.13 -6.54
C ILE A 147 4.26 17.70 -5.61
N VAL A 148 4.59 18.01 -4.35
CA VAL A 148 3.66 18.68 -3.41
C VAL A 148 3.12 19.98 -3.98
N SER A 149 3.99 20.83 -4.53
CA SER A 149 3.55 22.11 -5.09
C SER A 149 2.55 21.95 -6.24
N GLN A 150 2.62 20.84 -6.98
CA GLN A 150 1.67 20.52 -8.05
C GLN A 150 0.35 19.95 -7.49
N SER A 151 0.41 19.19 -6.40
CA SER A 151 -0.76 18.55 -5.78
C SER A 151 -1.62 19.50 -4.95
N LEU A 152 -1.05 20.60 -4.47
CA LEU A 152 -1.79 21.60 -3.69
C LEU A 152 -2.83 22.37 -4.51
N LEU A 153 -2.64 22.51 -5.82
CA LEU A 153 -3.57 23.26 -6.67
C LEU A 153 -4.97 22.60 -6.72
N PRO A 154 -5.13 21.31 -7.06
CA PRO A 154 -6.43 20.61 -7.02
C PRO A 154 -7.13 20.65 -5.66
N LEU A 155 -6.38 20.44 -4.56
CA LEU A 155 -6.91 20.42 -3.20
C LEU A 155 -7.43 21.80 -2.76
N LEU A 156 -6.77 22.89 -3.20
CA LEU A 156 -7.23 24.25 -2.92
C LEU A 156 -8.51 24.60 -3.70
N PHE A 157 -8.68 24.09 -4.92
CA PHE A 157 -9.90 24.30 -5.69
C PHE A 157 -11.11 23.59 -5.06
N HIS A 158 -10.94 22.38 -4.50
CA HIS A 158 -11.99 21.68 -3.77
C HIS A 158 -12.52 22.46 -2.55
N CYS A 159 -11.66 23.25 -1.90
CA CYS A 159 -12.05 24.08 -0.75
C CYS A 159 -12.79 25.38 -1.16
N HIS A 160 -12.90 25.67 -2.46
CA HIS A 160 -13.59 26.85 -2.99
C HIS A 160 -14.90 26.54 -3.71
N ASP A 161 -15.20 25.26 -3.96
CA ASP A 161 -16.46 24.79 -4.55
C ASP A 161 -17.48 24.27 -3.51
N GLU A 162 -17.16 24.34 -2.21
CA GLU A 162 -18.10 24.21 -1.08
C GLU A 162 -18.60 25.57 -0.56
#